data_AF-A0A0D2GBL4-F1
#
_entry.id   AF-A0A0D2GBL4-F1
#
_cell.length_a   1.000
_cell.length_b   1.000
_cell.length_c   1.000
_cell.angle_alpha   90.00
_cell.angle_beta   90.00
_cell.angle_gamma   90.00
#
_symmetry.space_group_name_H-M   'P 1'
#
loop_
_entity.id
_entity.type
_entity.pdbx_description
1 polymer ?
#
loop_
_entity_poly.entity_id
_entity_poly.type
_entity_poly.pdbx_seq_one_letter_code
_entity_poly.pdbx_strand_id
1 'polypeptide(L)'
;MPIDPFEIHCPSWLDDEALFIETSGEMPEVALAESLANLPALSTDEKSALGSAVARAYLDMLFRDLNPKNIGNASFRGPARALVNLGRLKGFLRRQSWNLPEERFRKLKSAWETYLETEEKALKAKRPYATFSGQTARDLIKIFGAAGKWNGLLKTMDNLPVPDHLGLRALTRLGKKPAELKRKSQKNGRLVIETLDQDGGIQARAALNLENPNENIVMENMARGELVWKLAPGRPL
;
A
#
# COMPACT_ATOMS: atom_id res chain seq x y z
N MET A 1 29.05 -16.50 -10.39
CA MET A 1 27.97 -15.51 -10.60
C MET A 1 27.39 -15.17 -9.23
N PRO A 2 27.03 -13.91 -8.93
CA PRO A 2 26.34 -13.60 -7.69
C PRO A 2 25.00 -14.36 -7.67
N ILE A 3 24.68 -15.00 -6.54
CA ILE A 3 23.40 -15.70 -6.34
C ILE A 3 22.27 -14.67 -6.38
N ASP A 4 21.26 -14.87 -7.23
CA ASP A 4 20.03 -14.08 -7.17
C ASP A 4 19.17 -14.60 -6.00
N PRO A 5 19.00 -13.81 -4.92
CA PRO A 5 18.28 -14.26 -3.73
C PRO A 5 16.78 -14.45 -3.98
N PHE A 6 16.26 -14.11 -5.16
CA PHE A 6 14.87 -14.30 -5.55
C PHE A 6 14.63 -15.59 -6.35
N GLU A 7 15.70 -16.28 -6.77
CA GLU A 7 15.63 -17.44 -7.68
C GLU A 7 16.16 -18.73 -7.03
N ILE A 8 16.38 -18.73 -5.71
CA ILE A 8 16.75 -19.95 -5.00
C ILE A 8 15.51 -20.84 -4.90
N HIS A 9 15.59 -22.01 -5.52
CA HIS A 9 14.51 -22.98 -5.52
C HIS A 9 14.34 -23.63 -4.15
N CYS A 10 13.09 -23.75 -3.72
CA CYS A 10 12.74 -24.56 -2.56
C CYS A 10 12.72 -26.04 -2.96
N PRO A 11 13.25 -26.95 -2.12
CA PRO A 11 13.02 -28.37 -2.33
C PRO A 11 11.54 -28.69 -2.07
N SER A 12 10.99 -29.63 -2.84
CA SER A 12 9.55 -29.94 -2.83
C SER A 12 8.90 -30.15 -1.46
N TRP A 13 9.64 -30.66 -0.48
CA TRP A 13 9.12 -30.91 0.87
C TRP A 13 8.96 -29.63 1.72
N LEU A 14 9.53 -28.51 1.28
CA LEU A 14 9.41 -27.18 1.88
C LEU A 14 8.52 -26.23 1.06
N ASP A 15 7.91 -26.69 -0.03
CA ASP A 15 7.13 -25.83 -0.92
C ASP A 15 5.94 -25.19 -0.19
N ASP A 16 5.25 -25.94 0.67
CA ASP A 16 4.12 -25.44 1.46
C ASP A 16 4.55 -24.34 2.44
N GLU A 17 5.74 -24.46 3.03
CA GLU A 17 6.30 -23.48 3.96
C GLU A 17 6.75 -22.21 3.23
N ALA A 18 7.37 -22.36 2.06
CA ALA A 18 7.69 -21.23 1.19
C ALA A 18 6.42 -20.47 0.77
N LEU A 19 5.37 -21.20 0.39
CA LEU A 19 4.08 -20.61 0.03
C LEU A 19 3.43 -19.90 1.23
N PHE A 20 3.50 -20.50 2.42
CA PHE A 20 3.02 -19.89 3.65
C PHE A 20 3.73 -18.57 3.94
N ILE A 21 5.07 -18.54 3.87
CA ILE A 21 5.87 -17.32 4.05
C ILE A 21 5.47 -16.22 3.06
N GLU A 22 5.18 -16.59 1.81
CA GLU A 22 4.81 -15.65 0.76
C GLU A 22 3.41 -15.08 0.93
N THR A 23 2.48 -15.84 1.52
CA THR A 23 1.04 -15.56 1.42
C THR A 23 0.29 -15.40 2.74
N SER A 24 0.89 -15.70 3.90
CA SER A 24 0.22 -15.71 5.21
C SER A 24 -0.44 -14.38 5.61
N GLY A 25 -0.02 -13.27 4.99
CA GLY A 25 -0.45 -11.92 5.34
C GLY A 25 0.28 -11.34 6.55
N GLU A 26 1.16 -12.13 7.17
CA GLU A 26 2.06 -11.68 8.22
C GLU A 26 3.29 -10.96 7.67
N MET A 27 4.17 -10.50 8.57
CA MET A 27 5.49 -10.05 8.14
C MET A 27 6.30 -11.28 7.68
N PRO A 28 6.90 -11.29 6.48
CA PRO A 28 7.54 -12.49 5.94
C PRO A 28 8.62 -13.10 6.86
N GLU A 29 9.34 -12.27 7.61
CA GLU A 29 10.34 -12.73 8.58
C GLU A 29 9.73 -13.40 9.82
N VAL A 30 8.51 -13.03 10.20
CA VAL A 30 7.76 -13.68 11.29
C VAL A 30 7.27 -15.04 10.84
N ALA A 31 6.66 -15.12 9.65
CA ALA A 31 6.24 -16.38 9.05
C ALA A 31 7.44 -17.34 8.89
N LEU A 32 8.61 -16.84 8.48
CA LEU A 32 9.84 -17.63 8.44
C LEU A 32 10.23 -18.14 9.84
N ALA A 33 10.20 -17.27 10.86
CA ALA A 33 10.55 -17.67 12.22
C ALA A 33 9.60 -18.74 12.78
N GLU A 34 8.30 -18.64 12.48
CA GLU A 34 7.30 -19.65 12.81
C GLU A 34 7.56 -20.97 12.08
N SER A 35 7.82 -20.91 10.77
CA SER A 35 8.17 -22.09 9.96
C SER A 35 9.39 -22.81 10.56
N LEU A 36 10.47 -22.06 10.86
CA LEU A 36 11.69 -22.61 11.43
C LEU A 36 11.52 -23.20 12.84
N ALA A 37 10.52 -22.74 13.61
CA ALA A 37 10.23 -23.30 14.92
C ALA A 37 9.51 -24.66 14.85
N ASN A 38 8.76 -24.90 13.76
CA ASN A 38 7.96 -26.11 13.58
C ASN A 38 8.62 -27.15 12.67
N LEU A 39 9.62 -26.77 11.88
CA LEU A 39 10.35 -27.66 11.00
C LEU A 39 11.49 -28.40 11.71
N PRO A 40 11.90 -29.59 11.21
CA PRO A 40 13.12 -30.24 11.66
C PRO A 40 14.36 -29.38 11.34
N ALA A 41 15.52 -29.79 11.87
CA ALA A 41 16.77 -29.09 11.61
C ALA A 41 17.08 -29.04 10.11
N LEU A 42 17.08 -27.83 9.55
CA LEU A 42 17.36 -27.57 8.14
C LEU A 42 18.85 -27.36 7.87
N SER A 43 19.30 -27.80 6.70
CA SER A 43 20.59 -27.44 6.13
C SER A 43 20.70 -25.95 5.80
N THR A 44 21.90 -25.47 5.52
CA THR A 44 22.13 -24.07 5.10
C THR A 44 21.41 -23.73 3.79
N ASP A 45 21.36 -24.66 2.85
CA ASP A 45 20.72 -24.44 1.54
C ASP A 45 19.20 -24.37 1.68
N GLU A 46 18.61 -25.22 2.51
CA GLU A 46 17.17 -25.20 2.81
C GLU A 46 16.75 -23.90 3.52
N LYS A 47 17.54 -23.43 4.49
CA LYS A 47 17.33 -22.12 5.13
C LYS A 47 17.44 -20.97 4.11
N SER A 48 18.39 -21.07 3.17
CA SER A 48 18.54 -20.09 2.10
C SER A 48 17.34 -20.09 1.17
N ALA A 49 16.77 -21.26 0.86
CA ALA A 49 15.56 -21.37 0.04
C ALA A 49 14.33 -20.74 0.70
N LEU A 50 14.09 -20.98 2.00
CA LEU A 50 13.04 -20.29 2.75
C LEU A 50 13.32 -18.78 2.89
N GLY A 51 14.60 -18.39 3.01
CA GLY A 51 14.99 -16.98 2.96
C GLY A 51 14.70 -16.32 1.61
N SER A 52 14.77 -17.07 0.51
CA SER A 52 14.37 -16.60 -0.81
C SER A 52 12.87 -16.33 -0.90
N ALA A 53 12.04 -17.15 -0.24
CA ALA A 53 10.60 -16.92 -0.11
C ALA A 53 10.32 -15.59 0.62
N VAL A 54 11.04 -15.28 1.71
CA VAL A 54 10.95 -13.98 2.40
C VAL A 54 11.28 -12.82 1.45
N ALA A 55 12.35 -12.95 0.66
CA ALA A 55 12.74 -11.91 -0.29
C ALA A 55 11.65 -11.68 -1.35
N ARG A 56 11.12 -12.76 -1.95
CA ARG A 56 10.02 -12.70 -2.93
C ARG A 56 8.76 -12.06 -2.34
N ALA A 57 8.36 -12.47 -1.14
CA ALA A 57 7.20 -11.90 -0.44
C ALA A 57 7.32 -10.38 -0.27
N TYR A 58 8.49 -9.89 0.17
CA TYR A 58 8.71 -8.44 0.27
C TYR A 58 8.66 -7.74 -1.09
N LEU A 59 9.22 -8.35 -2.14
CA LEU A 59 9.21 -7.79 -3.49
C LEU A 59 7.77 -7.67 -4.03
N ASP A 60 6.93 -8.68 -3.80
CA ASP A 60 5.52 -8.65 -4.18
C ASP A 60 4.74 -7.58 -3.43
N MET A 61 5.00 -7.42 -2.12
CA MET A 61 4.41 -6.32 -1.35
C MET A 61 4.82 -4.95 -1.89
N LEU A 62 6.09 -4.78 -2.30
CA LEU A 62 6.57 -3.55 -2.91
C LEU A 62 5.87 -3.25 -4.22
N PHE A 63 5.80 -4.22 -5.15
CA PHE A 63 5.11 -4.03 -6.43
C PHE A 63 3.62 -3.77 -6.24
N ARG A 64 2.98 -4.45 -5.29
CA ARG A 64 1.58 -4.18 -4.95
C ARG A 64 1.37 -2.74 -4.52
N ASP A 65 2.19 -2.25 -3.59
CA ASP A 65 2.03 -0.94 -2.96
C ASP A 65 2.57 0.22 -3.82
N LEU A 66 3.41 -0.07 -4.82
CA LEU A 66 3.87 0.87 -5.85
C LEU A 66 3.11 0.76 -7.18
N ASN A 67 2.00 0.01 -7.23
CA ASN A 67 1.14 -0.04 -8.41
C ASN A 67 -0.09 0.87 -8.22
N PRO A 68 -0.22 1.97 -8.98
CA PRO A 68 -1.34 2.89 -8.82
C PRO A 68 -2.70 2.27 -9.18
N LYS A 69 -2.75 1.17 -9.95
CA LYS A 69 -3.99 0.43 -10.23
C LYS A 69 -4.56 -0.23 -8.98
N ASN A 70 -3.76 -0.38 -7.92
CA ASN A 70 -4.21 -0.94 -6.66
C ASN A 70 -4.83 0.10 -5.72
N ILE A 71 -4.81 1.39 -6.05
CA ILE A 71 -5.43 2.42 -5.20
C ILE A 71 -6.90 2.08 -4.96
N GLY A 72 -7.25 1.97 -3.69
CA GLY A 72 -8.61 1.61 -3.24
C GLY A 72 -8.92 0.11 -3.19
N ASN A 73 -7.99 -0.76 -3.59
CA ASN A 73 -8.12 -2.20 -3.37
C ASN A 73 -7.89 -2.56 -1.89
N ALA A 74 -8.48 -3.66 -1.43
CA ALA A 74 -8.41 -4.07 -0.02
C ALA A 74 -6.99 -4.46 0.43
N SER A 75 -6.15 -4.94 -0.49
CA SER A 75 -4.77 -5.33 -0.22
C SER A 75 -3.77 -4.17 -0.31
N PHE A 76 -4.17 -3.03 -0.87
CA PHE A 76 -3.31 -1.86 -1.01
C PHE A 76 -3.04 -1.20 0.34
N ARG A 77 -1.77 -0.87 0.59
CA ARG A 77 -1.32 -0.11 1.77
C ARG A 77 -0.55 1.16 1.39
N GLY A 78 -0.08 1.24 0.15
CA GLY A 78 0.45 2.45 -0.48
C GLY A 78 1.93 2.74 -0.25
N PRO A 79 2.46 3.82 -0.86
CA PRO A 79 3.89 4.08 -0.93
C PRO A 79 4.61 4.19 0.43
N ALA A 80 3.92 4.66 1.47
CA ALA A 80 4.49 4.70 2.82
C ALA A 80 4.81 3.29 3.35
N ARG A 81 3.93 2.30 3.07
CA ARG A 81 4.19 0.90 3.42
C ARG A 81 5.28 0.29 2.54
N ALA A 82 5.32 0.66 1.26
CA ALA A 82 6.40 0.25 0.37
C ALA A 82 7.77 0.72 0.89
N LEU A 83 7.89 1.98 1.34
CA LEU A 83 9.13 2.50 1.94
C LEU A 83 9.60 1.66 3.14
N VAL A 84 8.70 1.34 4.06
CA VAL A 84 8.99 0.50 5.22
C VAL A 84 9.44 -0.90 4.80
N ASN A 85 8.70 -1.53 3.88
CA ASN A 85 9.01 -2.88 3.40
C ASN A 85 10.31 -2.92 2.60
N LEU A 86 10.68 -1.85 1.89
CA LEU A 86 11.97 -1.76 1.20
C LEU A 86 13.13 -1.71 2.20
N GLY A 87 12.96 -0.96 3.30
CA GLY A 87 13.92 -0.96 4.40
C GLY A 87 14.09 -2.34 5.03
N ARG A 88 12.98 -3.05 5.26
CA ARG A 88 12.98 -4.43 5.78
C ARG A 88 13.68 -5.40 4.84
N LEU A 89 13.33 -5.39 3.55
CA LEU A 89 13.98 -6.21 2.52
C LEU A 89 15.49 -5.98 2.50
N LYS A 90 15.94 -4.71 2.43
CA LYS A 90 17.38 -4.39 2.45
C LYS A 90 18.07 -4.89 3.72
N GLY A 91 17.42 -4.74 4.87
CA GLY A 91 17.94 -5.22 6.15
C GLY A 91 18.04 -6.75 6.20
N PHE A 92 17.03 -7.44 5.69
CA PHE A 92 16.98 -8.90 5.59
C PHE A 92 18.07 -9.43 4.66
N LEU A 93 18.15 -8.92 3.42
CA LEU A 93 19.17 -9.32 2.45
C LEU A 93 20.59 -9.14 3.04
N ARG A 94 20.84 -8.01 3.71
CA ARG A 94 22.14 -7.75 4.35
C ARG A 94 22.50 -8.79 5.42
N ARG A 95 21.53 -9.24 6.23
CA ARG A 95 21.78 -10.30 7.25
C ARG A 95 22.12 -11.65 6.61
N GLN A 96 21.62 -11.89 5.39
CA GLN A 96 21.93 -13.09 4.61
C GLN A 96 23.19 -12.93 3.73
N SER A 97 23.91 -11.81 3.85
CA SER A 97 25.02 -11.45 2.95
C SER A 97 24.61 -11.43 1.46
N TRP A 98 23.35 -11.11 1.19
CA TRP A 98 22.79 -10.95 -0.15
C TRP A 98 22.65 -9.48 -0.53
N ASN A 99 22.58 -9.22 -1.83
CA ASN A 99 22.33 -7.89 -2.39
C ASN A 99 21.00 -7.89 -3.15
N LEU A 100 20.35 -6.73 -3.22
CA LEU A 100 19.22 -6.54 -4.14
C LEU A 100 19.77 -6.43 -5.56
N PRO A 101 19.43 -7.36 -6.49
CA PRO A 101 19.93 -7.29 -7.85
C PRO A 101 19.52 -6.00 -8.55
N GLU A 102 20.42 -5.43 -9.35
CA GLU A 102 20.22 -4.16 -10.05
C GLU A 102 18.98 -4.19 -10.97
N GLU A 103 18.67 -5.33 -11.57
CA GLU A 103 17.45 -5.49 -12.37
C GLU A 103 16.17 -5.33 -11.53
N ARG A 104 16.11 -5.96 -10.35
CA ARG A 104 14.96 -5.85 -9.44
C ARG A 104 14.81 -4.41 -8.94
N PHE A 105 15.93 -3.75 -8.65
CA PHE A 105 15.94 -2.34 -8.27
C PHE A 105 15.42 -1.41 -9.40
N ARG A 106 15.86 -1.63 -10.65
CA ARG A 106 15.35 -0.89 -11.81
C ARG A 106 13.84 -1.08 -12.03
N LYS A 107 13.32 -2.30 -11.84
CA LYS A 107 11.87 -2.57 -11.92
C LYS A 107 11.09 -1.81 -10.84
N LEU A 108 11.58 -1.79 -9.60
CA LEU A 108 10.97 -1.01 -8.51
C LEU A 108 10.98 0.50 -8.79
N LYS A 109 12.10 1.02 -9.31
CA LYS A 109 12.20 2.42 -9.75
C LYS A 109 11.16 2.76 -10.83
N SER A 110 11.03 1.92 -11.85
CA SER A 110 10.05 2.12 -12.93
C SER A 110 8.60 2.10 -12.41
N ALA A 111 8.27 1.19 -11.48
CA ALA A 111 6.98 1.16 -10.82
C ALA A 111 6.71 2.46 -10.04
N TRP A 112 7.70 2.96 -9.31
CA TRP A 112 7.61 4.23 -8.59
C TRP A 112 7.42 5.43 -9.51
N GLU A 113 8.17 5.53 -10.61
CA GLU A 113 8.01 6.59 -11.60
C GLU A 113 6.61 6.56 -12.22
N THR A 114 6.10 5.37 -12.58
CA THR A 114 4.73 5.19 -13.07
C THR A 114 3.69 5.64 -12.06
N TYR A 115 3.91 5.37 -10.77
CA TYR A 115 3.05 5.84 -9.69
C TYR A 115 3.02 7.37 -9.63
N LEU A 116 4.19 8.02 -9.66
CA LEU A 116 4.30 9.49 -9.63
C LEU A 116 3.61 10.15 -10.83
N GLU A 117 3.75 9.59 -12.03
CA GLU A 117 3.08 10.09 -13.25
C GLU A 117 1.56 9.98 -13.14
N THR A 118 1.08 8.87 -12.58
CA THR A 118 -0.36 8.67 -12.35
C THR A 118 -0.90 9.64 -11.30
N GLU A 119 -0.15 9.87 -10.22
CA GLU A 119 -0.48 10.84 -9.19
C GLU A 119 -0.56 12.25 -9.78
N GLU A 120 0.46 12.67 -10.53
CA GLU A 120 0.50 13.97 -11.18
C GLU A 120 -0.69 14.19 -12.12
N LYS A 121 -1.01 13.18 -12.95
CA LYS A 121 -2.18 13.23 -13.84
C LYS A 121 -3.48 13.40 -13.06
N ALA A 122 -3.65 12.67 -11.96
CA ALA A 122 -4.85 12.76 -11.12
C ALA A 122 -4.99 14.14 -10.45
N LEU A 123 -3.89 14.72 -9.98
CA LEU A 123 -3.88 16.06 -9.39
C LEU A 123 -4.13 17.16 -10.44
N LYS A 124 -3.56 17.02 -11.64
CA LYS A 124 -3.89 17.89 -12.79
C LYS A 124 -5.37 17.81 -13.19
N ALA A 125 -5.98 16.64 -13.02
CA ALA A 125 -7.43 16.45 -13.16
C ALA A 125 -8.25 16.95 -11.95
N LYS A 126 -7.65 17.77 -11.08
CA LYS A 126 -8.28 18.42 -9.91
C LYS A 126 -8.77 17.46 -8.82
N ARG A 127 -8.17 16.26 -8.70
CA ARG A 127 -8.44 15.40 -7.53
C ARG A 127 -8.04 16.15 -6.24
N PRO A 128 -8.92 16.26 -5.23
CA PRO A 128 -8.70 17.17 -4.10
C PRO A 128 -7.82 16.60 -2.98
N TYR A 129 -7.06 15.54 -3.25
CA TYR A 129 -6.21 14.85 -2.27
C TYR A 129 -5.05 14.14 -2.95
N ALA A 130 -3.98 13.94 -2.19
CA ALA A 130 -2.84 13.12 -2.58
C ALA A 130 -2.99 11.70 -2.02
N THR A 131 -2.42 10.69 -2.69
CA THR A 131 -2.51 9.28 -2.24
C THR A 131 -1.41 8.87 -1.26
N PHE A 132 -0.43 9.76 -1.03
CA PHE A 132 0.68 9.63 -0.09
C PHE A 132 1.21 11.03 0.22
N SER A 133 2.05 11.17 1.26
CA SER A 133 2.60 12.46 1.64
C SER A 133 3.77 12.89 0.75
N GLY A 134 3.99 14.21 0.63
CA GLY A 134 5.17 14.76 -0.03
C GLY A 134 6.49 14.30 0.61
N GLN A 135 6.50 14.02 1.93
CA GLN A 135 7.67 13.45 2.60
C GLN A 135 7.96 12.03 2.14
N THR A 136 6.96 11.14 2.11
CA THR A 136 7.13 9.78 1.57
C THR A 136 7.63 9.81 0.12
N ALA A 137 7.13 10.76 -0.67
CA ALA A 137 7.60 10.98 -2.03
C ALA A 137 9.10 11.29 -2.08
N ARG A 138 9.54 12.26 -1.27
CA ARG A 138 10.95 12.67 -1.17
C ARG A 138 11.85 11.54 -0.70
N ASP A 139 11.40 10.73 0.25
CA ASP A 139 12.17 9.59 0.76
C ASP A 139 12.38 8.53 -0.32
N LEU A 140 11.33 8.17 -1.07
CA LEU A 140 11.43 7.21 -2.17
C LEU A 140 12.23 7.77 -3.35
N ILE A 141 12.11 9.07 -3.65
CA ILE A 141 12.93 9.77 -4.65
C ILE A 141 14.41 9.76 -4.25
N LYS A 142 14.73 9.95 -2.97
CA LYS A 142 16.12 9.85 -2.49
C LYS A 142 16.69 8.46 -2.71
N ILE A 143 15.86 7.42 -2.58
CA ILE A 143 16.27 6.02 -2.79
C ILE A 143 16.41 5.70 -4.28
N PHE A 144 15.41 6.01 -5.11
CA PHE A 144 15.36 5.61 -6.51
C PHE A 144 15.96 6.64 -7.49
N GLY A 145 16.25 7.85 -7.02
CA GLY A 145 16.75 8.97 -7.81
C GLY A 145 15.64 9.87 -8.40
N ALA A 146 16.06 10.81 -9.27
CA ALA A 146 15.21 11.73 -10.04
C ALA A 146 14.55 12.90 -9.28
N ALA A 147 15.22 13.49 -8.29
CA ALA A 147 14.68 14.59 -7.49
C ALA A 147 14.18 15.82 -8.27
N GLY A 148 14.87 16.23 -9.33
CA GLY A 148 14.51 17.45 -10.08
C GLY A 148 13.19 17.36 -10.87
N LYS A 149 12.84 16.19 -11.39
CA LYS A 149 11.66 15.98 -12.26
C LYS A 149 10.35 16.26 -11.53
N TRP A 150 10.29 16.00 -10.23
CA TRP A 150 9.05 15.93 -9.47
C TRP A 150 8.75 17.16 -8.61
N ASN A 151 9.58 18.21 -8.68
CA ASN A 151 9.44 19.38 -7.82
C ASN A 151 8.06 20.06 -7.90
N GLY A 152 7.47 20.13 -9.09
CA GLY A 152 6.12 20.68 -9.29
C GLY A 152 5.06 19.84 -8.57
N LEU A 153 5.09 18.51 -8.78
CA LEU A 153 4.21 17.56 -8.11
C LEU A 153 4.32 17.66 -6.57
N LEU A 154 5.55 17.66 -6.04
CA LEU A 154 5.80 17.71 -4.60
C LEU A 154 5.20 18.97 -3.97
N LYS A 155 5.38 20.15 -4.59
CA LYS A 155 4.79 21.41 -4.11
C LYS A 155 3.26 21.36 -4.07
N THR A 156 2.63 20.72 -5.05
CA THR A 156 1.18 20.53 -5.05
C THR A 156 0.74 19.60 -3.91
N MET A 157 1.43 18.47 -3.74
CA MET A 157 1.11 17.47 -2.71
C MET A 157 1.21 18.00 -1.28
N ASP A 158 2.18 18.89 -1.00
CA ASP A 158 2.41 19.46 0.33
C ASP A 158 1.20 20.23 0.89
N ASN A 159 0.28 20.64 0.02
CA ASN A 159 -0.91 21.41 0.38
C ASN A 159 -2.20 20.59 0.32
N LEU A 160 -2.11 19.28 0.07
CA LEU A 160 -3.27 18.40 -0.08
C LEU A 160 -3.41 17.46 1.12
N PRO A 161 -4.65 17.14 1.51
CA PRO A 161 -4.87 16.09 2.49
C PRO A 161 -4.42 14.73 1.93
N VAL A 162 -4.01 13.85 2.85
CA VAL A 162 -3.55 12.49 2.55
C VAL A 162 -4.43 11.49 3.30
N PRO A 163 -5.49 10.96 2.66
CA PRO A 163 -6.28 9.88 3.23
C PRO A 163 -5.41 8.63 3.38
N ASP A 164 -5.63 7.87 4.44
CA ASP A 164 -5.01 6.54 4.56
C ASP A 164 -5.63 5.53 3.60
N HIS A 165 -5.12 4.30 3.60
CA HIS A 165 -5.58 3.24 2.70
C HIS A 165 -7.08 2.91 2.81
N LEU A 166 -7.69 3.06 3.99
CA LEU A 166 -9.14 2.87 4.18
C LEU A 166 -9.93 4.05 3.61
N GLY A 167 -9.45 5.28 3.84
CA GLY A 167 -10.00 6.49 3.25
C GLY A 167 -9.93 6.49 1.73
N LEU A 168 -8.79 6.10 1.15
CA LEU A 168 -8.60 5.95 -0.29
C LEU A 168 -9.54 4.89 -0.88
N ARG A 169 -9.77 3.77 -0.20
CA ARG A 169 -10.76 2.75 -0.60
C ARG A 169 -12.18 3.30 -0.62
N ALA A 170 -12.56 4.07 0.39
CA ALA A 170 -13.87 4.72 0.41
C ALA A 170 -14.01 5.75 -0.72
N LEU A 171 -13.03 6.63 -0.90
CA LEU A 171 -13.04 7.67 -1.94
C LEU A 171 -13.05 7.08 -3.35
N THR A 172 -12.26 6.04 -3.60
CA THR A 172 -12.25 5.32 -4.89
C THR A 172 -13.63 4.74 -5.19
N ARG A 173 -14.31 4.19 -4.18
CA ARG A 173 -15.67 3.66 -4.34
C ARG A 173 -16.70 4.76 -4.61
N LEU A 174 -16.64 5.85 -3.85
CA LEU A 174 -17.58 6.98 -3.97
C LEU A 174 -17.42 7.75 -5.30
N GLY A 175 -16.19 7.80 -5.83
CA GLY A 175 -15.86 8.46 -7.10
C GLY A 175 -16.02 7.60 -8.35
N LYS A 176 -16.58 6.37 -8.25
CA LYS A 176 -16.77 5.48 -9.42
C LYS A 176 -17.73 6.05 -10.46
N LYS A 177 -18.69 6.86 -10.03
CA LYS A 177 -19.70 7.47 -10.87
C LYS A 177 -19.76 8.98 -10.57
N PRO A 178 -20.08 9.83 -11.57
CA PRO A 178 -20.42 11.21 -11.32
C PRO A 178 -21.53 11.31 -10.28
N ALA A 179 -21.43 12.30 -9.41
CA ALA A 179 -22.42 12.57 -8.38
C ALA A 179 -22.55 14.06 -8.17
N GLU A 180 -23.79 14.52 -8.00
CA GLU A 180 -24.08 15.93 -7.78
C GLU A 180 -24.32 16.22 -6.31
N LEU A 181 -24.91 15.26 -5.60
CA LEU A 181 -25.24 15.38 -4.20
C LEU A 181 -24.49 14.31 -3.40
N LYS A 182 -24.31 14.57 -2.11
CA LYS A 182 -23.82 13.58 -1.16
C LYS A 182 -24.54 13.73 0.17
N ARG A 183 -24.72 12.62 0.88
CA ARG A 183 -25.22 12.62 2.25
C ARG A 183 -24.41 11.69 3.13
N LYS A 184 -24.37 11.99 4.43
CA LYS A 184 -23.80 11.11 5.43
C LYS A 184 -24.82 10.78 6.50
N SER A 185 -24.75 9.57 7.04
CA SER A 185 -25.55 9.13 8.18
C SER A 185 -24.72 8.20 9.05
N GLN A 186 -25.07 8.11 10.33
CA GLN A 186 -24.46 7.15 11.24
C GLN A 186 -25.42 5.99 11.48
N LYS A 187 -24.97 4.75 11.25
CA LYS A 187 -25.78 3.53 11.40
C LYS A 187 -24.91 2.41 11.96
N ASN A 188 -25.33 1.78 13.06
CA ASN A 188 -24.67 0.61 13.67
C ASN A 188 -23.15 0.81 13.83
N GLY A 189 -22.74 1.89 14.49
CA GLY A 189 -21.31 2.18 14.71
C GLY A 189 -20.50 2.55 13.47
N ARG A 190 -21.16 2.85 12.34
CA ARG A 190 -20.50 3.20 11.07
C ARG A 190 -20.96 4.55 10.54
N LEU A 191 -20.02 5.30 9.97
CA LEU A 191 -20.32 6.42 9.09
C LEU A 191 -20.61 5.87 7.68
N VAL A 192 -21.83 6.07 7.22
CA VAL A 192 -22.26 5.74 5.86
C VAL A 192 -22.28 7.03 5.04
N ILE A 193 -21.52 7.05 3.96
CA ILE A 193 -21.48 8.13 2.98
C ILE A 193 -22.06 7.60 1.67
N GLU A 194 -23.01 8.34 1.12
CA GLU A 194 -23.67 8.04 -0.15
C GLU A 194 -23.50 9.22 -1.09
N THR A 195 -23.15 8.92 -2.33
CA THR A 195 -23.14 9.89 -3.44
C THR A 195 -24.37 9.64 -4.30
N LEU A 196 -25.02 10.72 -4.74
CA LEU A 196 -26.33 10.68 -5.38
C LEU A 196 -26.31 11.45 -6.71
N ASP A 197 -27.21 11.08 -7.62
CA ASP A 197 -27.54 11.87 -8.82
C ASP A 197 -28.47 13.05 -8.48
N GLN A 198 -28.94 13.77 -9.51
CA GLN A 198 -29.84 14.92 -9.40
C GLN A 198 -31.18 14.57 -8.76
N ASP A 199 -31.68 13.36 -8.98
CA ASP A 199 -32.99 12.90 -8.52
C ASP A 199 -32.92 12.26 -7.12
N GLY A 200 -31.73 12.25 -6.51
CA GLY A 200 -31.48 11.63 -5.20
C GLY A 200 -31.27 10.11 -5.26
N GLY A 201 -31.11 9.54 -6.45
CA GLY A 201 -30.75 8.14 -6.67
C GLY A 201 -29.32 7.85 -6.22
N ILE A 202 -29.12 6.75 -5.49
CA ILE A 202 -27.80 6.38 -4.94
C ILE A 202 -26.89 5.88 -6.06
N GLN A 203 -25.79 6.60 -6.31
CA GLN A 203 -24.78 6.25 -7.30
C GLN A 203 -23.65 5.38 -6.71
N ALA A 204 -23.20 5.69 -5.49
CA ALA A 204 -22.25 4.88 -4.76
C ALA A 204 -22.38 5.04 -3.24
N ARG A 205 -21.82 4.08 -2.51
CA ARG A 205 -21.89 4.01 -1.05
C ARG A 205 -20.58 3.53 -0.45
N ALA A 206 -20.11 4.18 0.61
CA ALA A 206 -19.03 3.71 1.46
C ALA A 206 -19.47 3.69 2.92
N ALA A 207 -18.96 2.72 3.68
CA ALA A 207 -19.19 2.62 5.12
C ALA A 207 -17.83 2.51 5.82
N LEU A 208 -17.62 3.36 6.82
CA LEU A 208 -16.41 3.43 7.62
C LEU A 208 -16.78 3.11 9.08
N ASN A 209 -16.07 2.18 9.70
CA ASN A 209 -16.26 1.88 11.12
C ASN A 209 -15.84 3.11 11.94
N LEU A 210 -16.66 3.49 12.92
CA LEU A 210 -16.35 4.52 13.91
C LEU A 210 -15.97 3.90 15.25
N GLU A 211 -16.51 2.73 15.56
CA GLU A 211 -16.29 2.05 16.84
C GLU A 211 -15.03 1.18 16.84
N ASN A 212 -14.35 1.17 17.99
CA ASN A 212 -13.23 0.30 18.30
C ASN A 212 -13.07 0.22 19.83
N PRO A 213 -12.63 -0.92 20.41
CA PRO A 213 -12.30 -0.98 21.84
C PRO A 213 -11.20 -0.02 22.28
N ASN A 214 -10.34 0.42 21.34
CA ASN A 214 -9.27 1.38 21.59
C ASN A 214 -9.71 2.80 21.19
N GLU A 215 -9.76 3.72 22.16
CA GLU A 215 -10.19 5.11 21.98
C GLU A 215 -9.36 5.89 20.96
N ASN A 216 -8.05 5.63 20.86
CA ASN A 216 -7.20 6.28 19.87
C ASN A 216 -7.62 5.89 18.44
N ILE A 217 -7.98 4.62 18.24
CA ILE A 217 -8.47 4.12 16.96
C ILE A 217 -9.85 4.72 16.64
N VAL A 218 -10.70 4.96 17.64
CA VAL A 218 -11.97 5.67 17.47
C VAL A 218 -11.74 7.09 16.95
N MET A 219 -10.81 7.84 17.54
CA MET A 219 -10.48 9.20 17.08
C MET A 219 -9.95 9.20 15.64
N GLU A 220 -9.05 8.27 15.30
CA GLU A 220 -8.55 8.09 13.93
C GLU A 220 -9.67 7.74 12.95
N ASN A 221 -10.58 6.86 13.35
CA ASN A 221 -11.74 6.47 12.55
C ASN A 221 -12.68 7.64 12.27
N MET A 222 -12.98 8.46 13.28
CA MET A 222 -13.79 9.67 13.13
C MET A 222 -13.11 10.68 12.21
N ALA A 223 -11.82 10.97 12.42
CA ALA A 223 -11.04 11.88 11.57
C ALA A 223 -11.02 11.41 10.10
N ARG A 224 -10.83 10.10 9.88
CA ARG A 224 -10.91 9.48 8.54
C ARG A 224 -12.29 9.67 7.93
N GLY A 225 -13.35 9.44 8.69
CA GLY A 225 -14.73 9.60 8.26
C GLY A 225 -15.03 11.02 7.78
N GLU A 226 -14.65 12.02 8.57
CA GLU A 226 -14.83 13.43 8.21
C GLU A 226 -13.98 13.84 7.02
N LEU A 227 -12.74 13.35 6.92
CA LEU A 227 -11.90 13.61 5.76
C LEU A 227 -12.52 13.04 4.47
N VAL A 228 -12.99 11.79 4.50
CA VAL A 228 -13.66 11.16 3.36
C VAL A 228 -14.93 11.92 2.99
N TRP A 229 -15.73 12.34 3.98
CA TRP A 229 -16.92 13.16 3.75
C TRP A 229 -16.58 14.48 3.04
N LYS A 230 -15.55 15.19 3.50
CA LYS A 230 -15.09 16.44 2.89
C LYS A 230 -14.66 16.24 1.43
N LEU A 231 -13.94 15.17 1.16
CA LEU A 231 -13.34 14.88 -0.15
C LEU A 231 -14.26 14.13 -1.13
N ALA A 232 -15.34 13.52 -0.65
CA ALA A 232 -16.30 12.81 -1.50
C ALA A 232 -16.94 13.79 -2.51
N PRO A 233 -17.19 13.32 -3.76
CA PRO A 233 -17.80 14.16 -4.79
C PRO A 233 -19.25 14.52 -4.44
N GLY A 234 -19.76 15.58 -5.05
CA GLY A 234 -21.10 16.12 -4.81
C GLY A 234 -21.16 17.16 -3.69
N ARG A 235 -22.16 18.04 -3.76
CA ARG A 235 -22.47 19.00 -2.69
C ARG A 235 -23.31 18.32 -1.59
N PRO A 236 -23.17 18.71 -0.32
CA PRO A 236 -24.02 18.18 0.74
C PRO A 236 -25.52 18.36 0.42
N LEU A 237 -26.29 17.28 0.61
CA LEU A 237 -27.74 17.30 0.69
C LEU A 237 -28.20 17.79 2.06
#